data_AF-A0A947UV56-F1
#
_entry.id   AF-A0A947UV56-F1
#
_cell.length_a   1.000
_cell.length_b   1.000
_cell.length_c   1.000
_cell.angle_alpha   90.00
_cell.angle_beta   90.00
_cell.angle_gamma   90.00
#
_symmetry.space_group_name_H-M   'P 1'
#
loop_
_entity.id
_entity.type
_entity.pdbx_description
1 polymer ?
#
loop_
_entity_poly.entity_id
_entity_poly.type
_entity_poly.pdbx_seq_one_letter_code
_entity_poly.pdbx_strand_id
1 'polypeptide(L)'
;MQLRAKMGILATVALVAAGLVYGFMPRAVPVDVAAVEIAPLVVTVEEEGKTRVRERYVVSAPVSGYLRRIELKAGDAVHPDQVLAEIEPARSDALDPRTRAQAQAQASAAQAALAVAQENARAATAAAQLAQQEFARAESLRQSNFISAQALDSARTAQTRA
;
A
#
# COMPACT_ATOMS: atom_id res chain seq x y z
N MET A 1 118.19 11.16 -0.86
CA MET A 1 117.55 10.35 -1.93
C MET A 1 116.37 9.48 -1.48
N GLN A 2 116.06 9.34 -0.17
CA GLN A 2 114.99 8.43 0.30
C GLN A 2 113.56 9.03 0.32
N LEU A 3 113.41 10.36 0.31
CA LEU A 3 112.09 11.02 0.40
C LEU A 3 111.24 10.88 -0.88
N ARG A 4 111.87 10.99 -2.06
CA ARG A 4 111.19 10.88 -3.36
C ARG A 4 110.67 9.46 -3.62
N ALA A 5 111.42 8.45 -3.20
CA ALA A 5 110.99 7.04 -3.27
C ALA A 5 109.83 6.74 -2.31
N LYS A 6 109.85 7.29 -1.09
CA LYS A 6 108.75 7.15 -0.12
C LYS A 6 107.46 7.83 -0.58
N MET A 7 107.54 9.01 -1.21
CA MET A 7 106.38 9.69 -1.79
C MET A 7 105.76 8.91 -2.95
N GLY A 8 106.58 8.29 -3.82
CA GLY A 8 106.10 7.42 -4.89
C GLY A 8 105.32 6.21 -4.35
N ILE A 9 105.85 5.54 -3.34
CA ILE A 9 105.17 4.40 -2.69
C ILE A 9 103.87 4.85 -2.02
N LEU A 10 103.88 5.99 -1.31
CA LEU A 10 102.68 6.51 -0.65
C LEU A 10 101.58 6.87 -1.66
N ALA A 11 101.95 7.44 -2.81
CA ALA A 11 101.01 7.73 -3.90
C ALA A 11 100.42 6.44 -4.48
N THR A 12 101.22 5.40 -4.68
CA THR A 12 100.72 4.10 -5.17
C THR A 12 99.80 3.44 -4.15
N VAL A 13 100.13 3.46 -2.86
CA VAL A 13 99.27 2.92 -1.80
C VAL A 13 97.95 3.69 -1.71
N ALA A 14 97.98 5.02 -1.79
CA ALA A 14 96.77 5.84 -1.81
C ALA A 14 95.89 5.54 -3.04
N LEU A 15 96.50 5.33 -4.21
CA LEU A 15 95.80 4.99 -5.45
C LEU A 15 95.14 3.60 -5.36
N VAL A 16 95.86 2.62 -4.82
CA VAL A 16 95.32 1.27 -4.57
C VAL A 16 94.21 1.31 -3.55
N ALA A 17 94.37 2.05 -2.45
CA ALA A 17 93.34 2.21 -1.43
C ALA A 17 92.09 2.89 -1.99
N ALA A 18 92.24 3.95 -2.79
CA ALA A 18 91.12 4.62 -3.46
C ALA A 18 90.39 3.68 -4.45
N GLY A 19 91.15 2.87 -5.20
CA GLY A 19 90.57 1.88 -6.12
C GLY A 19 89.80 0.77 -5.41
N LEU A 20 90.30 0.28 -4.27
CA LEU A 20 89.59 -0.71 -3.44
C LEU A 20 88.31 -0.11 -2.84
N VAL A 21 88.37 1.11 -2.32
CA VAL A 21 87.18 1.79 -1.77
C VAL A 21 86.11 1.98 -2.85
N TYR A 22 86.49 2.37 -4.06
CA TYR A 22 85.55 2.54 -5.17
C TYR A 22 85.00 1.20 -5.69
N GLY A 23 85.84 0.17 -5.79
CA GLY A 23 85.46 -1.15 -6.30
C GLY A 23 84.57 -1.96 -5.35
N PHE A 24 84.75 -1.80 -4.04
CA PHE A 24 83.89 -2.40 -3.02
C PHE A 24 82.73 -1.48 -2.61
N MET A 25 82.56 -0.32 -3.26
CA MET A 25 81.41 0.54 -3.01
C MET A 25 80.15 -0.15 -3.55
N PRO A 26 79.17 -0.47 -2.69
CA PRO A 26 77.99 -1.19 -3.11
C PRO A 26 77.19 -0.35 -4.12
N ARG A 27 76.88 -0.94 -5.27
CA ARG A 27 76.02 -0.30 -6.26
C ARG A 27 74.59 -0.33 -5.75
N ALA A 28 73.92 0.82 -5.81
CA ALA A 28 72.50 0.90 -5.51
C ALA A 28 71.70 0.02 -6.47
N VAL A 29 70.80 -0.79 -5.92
CA VAL A 29 69.89 -1.64 -6.70
C VAL A 29 68.65 -0.80 -7.01
N PRO A 30 68.24 -0.67 -8.29
CA PRO A 30 67.03 0.05 -8.64
C PRO A 30 65.82 -0.69 -8.07
N VAL A 31 64.95 0.05 -7.40
CA VAL A 31 63.71 -0.47 -6.80
C VAL A 31 62.56 0.45 -7.17
N ASP A 32 61.39 -0.14 -7.42
CA ASP A 32 60.17 0.61 -7.65
C ASP A 32 59.59 1.06 -6.30
N VAL A 33 59.44 2.37 -6.16
CA VAL A 33 58.84 3.01 -4.99
C VAL A 33 57.63 3.83 -5.41
N ALA A 34 56.62 3.85 -4.56
CA ALA A 34 55.42 4.69 -4.72
C ALA A 34 55.19 5.49 -3.44
N ALA A 35 54.69 6.73 -3.58
CA ALA A 35 54.28 7.53 -2.44
C ALA A 35 53.00 6.94 -1.81
N VAL A 36 53.01 6.80 -0.48
CA VAL A 36 51.86 6.27 0.27
C VAL A 36 51.10 7.44 0.88
N GLU A 37 49.78 7.46 0.69
CA GLU A 37 48.87 8.43 1.30
C GLU A 37 47.75 7.73 2.05
N ILE A 38 47.23 8.39 3.09
CA ILE A 38 46.04 7.92 3.82
C ILE A 38 44.82 8.58 3.16
N ALA A 39 44.07 7.80 2.40
CA ALA A 39 42.86 8.23 1.71
C ALA A 39 41.73 7.20 1.88
N PRO A 40 40.45 7.60 1.74
CA PRO A 40 39.33 6.66 1.79
C PRO A 40 39.44 5.62 0.67
N LEU A 41 39.49 4.34 1.05
CA LEU A 41 39.42 3.22 0.12
C LEU A 41 37.96 2.94 -0.23
N VAL A 42 37.58 3.16 -1.49
CA VAL A 42 36.24 2.84 -1.99
C VAL A 42 36.24 1.44 -2.57
N VAL A 43 35.43 0.56 -2.00
CA VAL A 43 35.15 -0.78 -2.56
C VAL A 43 33.74 -0.75 -3.13
N THR A 44 33.62 -0.97 -4.44
CA THR A 44 32.33 -1.03 -5.14
C THR A 44 31.92 -2.48 -5.37
N VAL A 45 30.63 -2.76 -5.21
CA VAL A 45 30.01 -4.02 -5.64
C VAL A 45 29.17 -3.70 -6.88
N GLU A 46 29.46 -4.40 -7.98
CA GLU A 46 28.74 -4.24 -9.24
C GLU A 46 27.71 -5.37 -9.39
N GLU A 47 26.45 -4.98 -9.54
CA GLU A 47 25.31 -5.91 -9.62
C GLU A 47 24.39 -5.47 -10.76
N GLU A 48 23.71 -6.44 -11.39
CA GLU A 48 22.74 -6.14 -12.44
C GLU A 48 21.39 -5.67 -11.85
N GLY A 49 21.00 -4.44 -12.18
CA GLY A 49 19.70 -3.87 -11.83
C GLY A 49 18.71 -3.90 -12.99
N LYS A 50 17.42 -4.11 -12.69
CA LYS A 50 16.31 -3.88 -13.64
C LYS A 50 15.34 -2.86 -13.09
N THR A 51 15.14 -1.78 -13.83
CA THR A 51 14.12 -0.77 -13.50
C THR A 51 12.72 -1.33 -13.77
N ARG A 52 11.77 -1.01 -12.89
CA ARG A 52 10.35 -1.36 -13.05
C ARG A 52 9.49 -0.14 -12.80
N VAL A 53 8.31 -0.13 -13.42
CA VAL A 53 7.27 0.85 -13.13
C VAL A 53 6.85 0.69 -11.67
N ARG A 54 6.80 1.81 -10.92
CA ARG A 54 6.44 1.79 -9.49
C ARG A 54 5.00 1.33 -9.28
N GLU A 55 4.08 1.88 -10.07
CA GLU A 55 2.65 1.64 -9.96
C GLU A 55 2.08 1.25 -11.32
N ARG A 56 1.60 0.01 -11.42
CA ARG A 56 0.96 -0.49 -12.63
C ARG A 56 -0.49 -0.81 -12.31
N TYR A 57 -1.39 -0.12 -12.98
CA TYR A 57 -2.82 -0.32 -12.83
C TYR A 57 -3.40 -1.05 -14.03
N VAL A 58 -4.42 -1.87 -13.79
CA VAL A 58 -5.25 -2.48 -14.82
C VAL A 58 -6.60 -1.80 -14.75
N VAL A 59 -6.98 -1.08 -15.80
CA VAL A 59 -8.29 -0.46 -15.93
C VAL A 59 -9.20 -1.41 -16.67
N SER A 60 -10.34 -1.74 -16.09
CA SER A 60 -11.35 -2.63 -16.67
C SER A 60 -12.75 -2.06 -16.51
N ALA A 61 -13.67 -2.49 -17.37
CA ALA A 61 -15.07 -2.14 -17.29
C ALA A 61 -15.89 -3.36 -16.82
N PRO A 62 -16.67 -3.25 -15.72
CA PRO A 62 -17.44 -4.36 -15.17
C PRO A 62 -18.79 -4.59 -15.89
N VAL A 63 -19.02 -3.92 -17.01
CA VAL A 63 -20.28 -3.95 -17.75
C VAL A 63 -20.07 -4.54 -19.15
N SER A 64 -21.07 -5.27 -19.63
CA SER A 64 -21.08 -5.77 -21.01
C SER A 64 -21.63 -4.71 -21.95
N GLY A 65 -21.00 -4.54 -23.11
CA GLY A 65 -21.40 -3.56 -24.11
C GLY A 65 -20.46 -3.56 -25.32
N TYR A 66 -20.64 -2.57 -26.19
CA TYR A 66 -19.80 -2.33 -27.35
C TYR A 66 -18.83 -1.20 -27.06
N LEU A 67 -17.53 -1.50 -27.14
CA LEU A 67 -16.48 -0.50 -26.97
C LEU A 67 -16.43 0.41 -28.20
N ARG A 68 -16.61 1.71 -28.00
CA ARG A 68 -16.36 2.70 -29.05
C ARG A 68 -14.88 2.80 -29.37
N ARG A 69 -14.56 3.38 -30.52
CA ARG A 69 -13.17 3.57 -30.92
C ARG A 69 -12.42 4.37 -29.86
N ILE A 70 -11.34 3.79 -29.35
CA ILE A 70 -10.42 4.49 -28.45
C ILE A 70 -9.55 5.44 -29.29
N GLU A 71 -9.50 6.70 -28.90
CA GLU A 71 -8.68 7.72 -29.57
C GLU A 71 -7.25 7.77 -29.03
N LEU A 72 -7.05 7.36 -27.77
CA LEU A 72 -5.76 7.30 -27.10
C LEU A 72 -4.86 6.20 -27.70
N LYS A 73 -3.57 6.50 -27.76
CA LYS A 73 -2.51 5.57 -28.19
C LYS A 73 -1.57 5.25 -27.03
N ALA A 74 -0.83 4.17 -27.18
CA ALA A 74 0.18 3.78 -26.19
C ALA A 74 1.28 4.86 -26.10
N GLY A 75 1.52 5.35 -24.88
CA GLY A 75 2.49 6.42 -24.60
C GLY A 75 1.87 7.80 -24.40
N ASP A 76 0.58 7.96 -24.70
CA ASP A 76 -0.12 9.23 -24.42
C ASP A 76 -0.23 9.45 -22.91
N ALA A 77 -0.01 10.69 -22.47
CA ALA A 77 -0.20 11.08 -21.08
C ALA A 77 -1.71 11.16 -20.76
N VAL A 78 -2.08 10.71 -19.56
CA VAL A 78 -3.46 10.78 -19.06
C VAL A 78 -3.50 11.45 -17.70
N HIS A 79 -4.61 12.14 -17.42
CA HIS A 79 -4.86 12.81 -16.15
C HIS A 79 -5.98 12.11 -15.37
N PRO A 80 -6.09 12.33 -14.04
CA PRO A 80 -7.23 11.88 -13.26
C PRO A 80 -8.56 12.33 -13.88
N ASP A 81 -9.58 11.49 -13.78
CA ASP A 81 -10.94 11.71 -14.29
C ASP A 81 -11.05 11.89 -15.82
N GLN A 82 -9.96 11.66 -16.57
CA GLN A 82 -10.01 11.65 -18.03
C GLN A 82 -10.73 10.41 -18.55
N VAL A 83 -11.61 10.60 -19.54
CA VAL A 83 -12.28 9.51 -20.25
C VAL A 83 -11.26 8.74 -21.09
N LEU A 84 -11.08 7.45 -20.79
CA LEU A 84 -10.18 6.56 -21.54
C LEU A 84 -10.90 5.77 -22.64
N ALA A 85 -12.16 5.41 -22.38
CA ALA A 85 -12.98 4.58 -23.25
C ALA A 85 -14.46 4.86 -23.03
N GLU A 86 -15.23 4.89 -24.11
CA GLU A 86 -16.69 4.93 -24.05
C GLU A 86 -17.27 3.55 -24.39
N ILE A 87 -18.14 3.05 -23.52
CA ILE A 87 -18.81 1.77 -23.73
C ILE A 87 -20.29 2.05 -23.99
N GLU A 88 -20.74 1.69 -25.18
CA GLU A 88 -22.15 1.72 -25.51
C GLU A 88 -22.83 0.48 -24.93
N PRO A 89 -23.94 0.62 -24.19
CA PRO A 89 -24.66 -0.52 -23.66
C PRO A 89 -25.01 -1.50 -24.77
N ALA A 90 -24.97 -2.81 -24.47
CA ALA A 90 -25.50 -3.79 -25.38
C ALA A 90 -26.94 -3.40 -25.75
N ARG A 91 -27.29 -3.48 -27.05
CA ARG A 91 -28.67 -3.26 -27.47
C ARG A 91 -29.53 -4.19 -26.63
N SER A 92 -30.54 -3.62 -25.96
CA SER A 92 -31.50 -4.43 -25.22
C SER A 92 -31.96 -5.53 -26.15
N ASP A 93 -31.78 -6.80 -25.76
CA ASP A 93 -32.53 -7.88 -26.38
C ASP A 93 -33.98 -7.40 -26.42
N ALA A 94 -34.62 -7.54 -27.57
CA ALA A 94 -36.01 -7.14 -27.75
C ALA A 94 -36.76 -7.69 -26.54
N LEU A 95 -37.25 -6.79 -25.67
CA LEU A 95 -37.84 -7.15 -24.40
C LEU A 95 -38.97 -8.13 -24.71
N ASP A 96 -38.68 -9.43 -24.60
CA ASP A 96 -39.69 -10.46 -24.74
C ASP A 96 -40.78 -10.05 -23.75
N PRO A 97 -42.03 -9.86 -24.21
CA PRO A 97 -43.15 -9.51 -23.34
C PRO A 97 -43.17 -10.32 -22.04
N ARG A 98 -42.70 -11.57 -22.08
CA ARG A 98 -42.51 -12.44 -20.91
C ARG A 98 -41.51 -11.88 -19.88
N THR A 99 -40.30 -11.50 -20.31
CA THR A 99 -39.26 -10.98 -19.41
C THR A 99 -39.69 -9.67 -18.77
N ARG A 100 -40.34 -8.79 -19.54
CA ARG A 100 -40.90 -7.54 -19.02
C ARG A 100 -42.00 -7.81 -17.99
N ALA A 101 -42.92 -8.72 -18.29
CA ALA A 101 -43.98 -9.10 -17.36
C ALA A 101 -43.41 -9.71 -16.06
N GLN A 102 -42.37 -10.53 -16.15
CA GLN A 102 -41.69 -11.09 -14.99
C GLN A 102 -41.02 -10.02 -14.12
N ALA A 103 -40.28 -9.09 -14.73
CA ALA A 103 -39.65 -8.00 -13.99
C ALA A 103 -40.69 -7.09 -13.31
N GLN A 104 -41.79 -6.78 -14.01
CA GLN A 104 -42.91 -6.00 -13.46
C GLN A 104 -43.58 -6.73 -12.29
N ALA A 105 -43.80 -8.04 -12.42
CA ALA A 105 -44.38 -8.88 -11.36
C ALA A 105 -43.49 -8.90 -10.12
N GLN A 106 -42.18 -9.07 -10.30
CA GLN A 106 -41.20 -9.03 -9.20
C GLN A 106 -41.20 -7.67 -8.49
N ALA A 107 -41.22 -6.56 -9.24
CA ALA A 107 -41.31 -5.23 -8.66
C ALA A 107 -42.60 -5.03 -7.87
N SER A 108 -43.74 -5.49 -8.41
CA SER A 108 -45.03 -5.41 -7.71
C SER A 108 -45.07 -6.26 -6.43
N ALA A 109 -44.45 -7.44 -6.45
CA ALA A 109 -44.35 -8.31 -5.27
C ALA A 109 -43.48 -7.69 -4.18
N ALA A 110 -42.35 -7.07 -4.56
CA ALA A 110 -41.48 -6.37 -3.62
C ALA A 110 -42.18 -5.15 -2.99
N GLN A 111 -42.97 -4.40 -3.77
CA GLN A 111 -43.77 -3.28 -3.25
C GLN A 111 -44.85 -3.75 -2.29
N ALA A 112 -45.55 -4.85 -2.60
CA ALA A 112 -46.54 -5.43 -1.71
C ALA A 112 -45.93 -5.93 -0.40
N ALA A 113 -44.76 -6.58 -0.46
CA ALA A 113 -44.03 -7.01 0.74
C ALA A 113 -43.61 -5.81 1.62
N LEU A 114 -43.17 -4.71 1.01
CA LEU A 114 -42.86 -3.48 1.74
C LEU A 114 -44.10 -2.90 2.42
N ALA A 115 -45.25 -2.85 1.74
CA ALA A 115 -46.49 -2.36 2.32
C ALA A 115 -46.92 -3.19 3.54
N VAL A 116 -46.84 -4.52 3.46
CA VAL A 116 -47.12 -5.42 4.60
C VAL A 116 -46.16 -5.16 5.76
N ALA A 117 -44.86 -5.01 5.49
CA ALA A 117 -43.88 -4.72 6.52
C ALA A 117 -44.15 -3.37 7.22
N GLN A 118 -44.58 -2.35 6.46
CA GLN A 118 -44.95 -1.05 7.00
C GLN A 118 -46.19 -1.11 7.89
N GLU A 119 -47.23 -1.84 7.48
CA GLU A 119 -48.43 -2.02 8.30
C GLU A 119 -48.14 -2.82 9.58
N ASN A 120 -47.31 -3.86 9.50
CA ASN A 120 -46.85 -4.59 10.69
C ASN A 120 -46.08 -3.69 11.65
N ALA A 121 -45.21 -2.81 11.15
CA ALA A 121 -44.49 -1.84 11.97
C ALA A 121 -45.44 -0.83 12.64
N ARG A 122 -46.46 -0.35 11.91
CA ARG A 122 -47.50 0.52 12.47
C ARG A 122 -48.29 -0.17 13.59
N ALA A 123 -48.70 -1.43 13.36
CA ALA A 123 -49.42 -2.22 14.35
C ALA A 123 -48.57 -2.48 15.61
N ALA A 124 -47.29 -2.83 15.44
CA ALA A 124 -46.37 -3.02 16.56
C ALA A 124 -46.17 -1.72 17.36
N THR A 125 -46.03 -0.59 16.67
CA THR A 125 -45.90 0.73 17.33
C THR A 125 -47.16 1.07 18.15
N ALA A 126 -48.35 0.83 17.60
CA ALA A 126 -49.61 1.05 18.31
C ALA A 126 -49.75 0.14 19.54
N ALA A 127 -49.33 -1.13 19.43
CA ALA A 127 -49.33 -2.07 20.55
C ALA A 127 -48.37 -1.64 21.67
N ALA A 128 -47.17 -1.16 21.32
CA ALA A 128 -46.21 -0.62 22.29
C ALA A 128 -46.73 0.62 23.01
N GLN A 129 -47.39 1.54 22.29
CA GLN A 129 -48.02 2.71 22.90
C GLN A 129 -49.14 2.31 23.88
N LEU A 130 -49.98 1.34 23.52
CA LEU A 130 -51.02 0.83 24.42
C LEU A 130 -50.41 0.22 25.68
N ALA A 131 -49.41 -0.65 25.53
CA ALA A 131 -48.74 -1.30 26.67
C ALA A 131 -48.08 -0.28 27.61
N GLN A 132 -47.51 0.80 27.07
CA GLN A 132 -46.96 1.91 27.86
C GLN A 132 -48.05 2.66 28.64
N GLN A 133 -49.19 2.96 28.02
CA GLN A 133 -50.31 3.61 28.70
C GLN A 133 -50.91 2.73 29.80
N GLU A 134 -51.03 1.42 29.56
CA GLU A 134 -51.52 0.46 30.55
C GLU A 134 -50.57 0.31 31.74
N PHE A 135 -49.25 0.28 31.49
CA PHE A 135 -48.26 0.28 32.56
C PHE A 135 -48.34 1.55 33.42
N ALA A 136 -48.41 2.73 32.80
CA ALA A 136 -48.55 4.00 33.52
C ALA A 136 -49.83 4.04 34.37
N ARG A 137 -50.94 3.52 33.84
CA ARG A 137 -52.21 3.39 34.58
C ARG A 137 -52.07 2.42 35.75
N ALA A 138 -51.45 1.26 35.55
CA ALA A 138 -51.22 0.28 36.60
C ALA A 138 -50.33 0.83 37.73
N GLU A 139 -49.29 1.60 37.38
CA GLU A 139 -48.41 2.23 38.35
C GLU A 139 -49.17 3.24 39.23
N SER A 140 -49.99 4.10 38.63
CA SER A 140 -50.83 5.05 39.38
C SER A 140 -51.84 4.34 40.31
N LEU A 141 -52.49 3.28 39.83
CA LEU A 141 -53.43 2.50 40.65
C LEU A 141 -52.74 1.74 41.78
N ARG A 142 -51.48 1.31 41.59
CA ARG A 142 -50.68 0.70 42.66
C ARG A 142 -50.33 1.69 43.74
N GLN A 143 -49.94 2.91 43.40
CA GLN A 143 -49.63 3.96 44.39
C GLN A 143 -50.83 4.21 45.33
N SER A 144 -52.04 4.07 44.80
CA SER A 144 -53.30 4.15 45.56
C SER A 144 -53.77 2.81 46.16
N ASN A 145 -52.94 1.76 46.14
CA ASN A 145 -53.22 0.40 46.65
C ASN A 145 -54.44 -0.33 46.04
N PHE A 146 -54.89 0.05 44.84
CA PHE A 146 -56.06 -0.57 44.19
C PHE A 146 -55.76 -1.85 43.38
N ILE A 147 -54.49 -2.19 43.14
CA ILE A 147 -54.09 -3.39 42.39
C ILE A 147 -52.95 -4.18 43.07
N SER A 148 -52.92 -5.50 42.90
CA SER A 148 -51.91 -6.41 43.49
C SER A 148 -50.54 -6.32 42.83
N ALA A 149 -49.46 -6.64 43.57
CA ALA A 149 -48.05 -6.68 43.12
C ALA A 149 -47.88 -7.27 41.70
N GLN A 150 -48.40 -8.48 41.54
CA GLN A 150 -48.39 -9.27 40.32
C GLN A 150 -49.04 -8.58 39.11
N ALA A 151 -50.09 -7.78 39.30
CA ALA A 151 -50.77 -7.09 38.21
C ALA A 151 -49.89 -5.98 37.58
N LEU A 152 -49.11 -5.25 38.39
CA LEU A 152 -48.14 -4.27 37.86
C LEU A 152 -46.97 -4.96 37.16
N ASP A 153 -46.48 -6.07 37.71
CA ASP A 153 -45.37 -6.82 37.09
C ASP A 153 -45.78 -7.40 35.73
N SER A 154 -47.04 -7.82 35.60
CA SER A 154 -47.61 -8.27 34.33
C SER A 154 -47.66 -7.13 33.31
N ALA A 155 -48.11 -5.93 33.72
CA ALA A 155 -48.13 -4.75 32.86
C ALA A 155 -46.71 -4.29 32.45
N ARG A 156 -45.74 -4.35 33.39
CA ARG A 156 -44.33 -4.06 33.12
C ARG A 156 -43.73 -5.03 32.11
N THR A 157 -44.06 -6.31 32.24
CA THR A 157 -43.60 -7.36 31.32
C THR A 157 -44.20 -7.15 29.93
N ALA A 158 -45.48 -6.78 29.84
CA ALA A 158 -46.13 -6.45 28.58
C ALA A 158 -45.51 -5.24 27.89
N GLN A 159 -45.16 -4.18 28.64
CA GLN A 159 -44.45 -3.01 28.12
C GLN A 159 -43.05 -3.35 27.60
N THR A 160 -42.28 -4.16 28.34
CA THR A 160 -40.91 -4.52 27.94
C THR A 160 -40.88 -5.44 26.70
N ARG A 161 -41.97 -6.17 26.45
CA ARG A 161 -42.07 -7.13 25.34
C ARG A 161 -42.53 -6.49 24.02
N ALA A 162 -43.22 -5.36 24.11
CA ALA A 162 -43.76 -4.63 22.96
C ALA A 162 -42.69 -3.73 22.31
#